data_AF-A0A5C4IX09-F1
#
_entry.id   AF-A0A5C4IX09-F1
#
_cell.length_a   1.000
_cell.length_b   1.000
_cell.length_c   1.000
_cell.angle_alpha   90.00
_cell.angle_beta   90.00
_cell.angle_gamma   90.00
#
_symmetry.space_group_name_H-M   'P 1'
#
loop_
_entity.id
_entity.type
_entity.pdbx_description
1 polymer ?
#
loop_
_entity_poly.entity_id
_entity_poly.type
_entity_poly.pdbx_seq_one_letter_code
_entity_poly.pdbx_strand_id
1 'polypeptide(L)'
;MGFWQTGYMEFREVTGDGPNNQVEPKPAAFVCSKCRIEFSSERDLRVHSFEGHAVRRPVLVFRGRECGRSRLTITTATSAHDWEIRSSNIVEVNDVQMSADSAIELLTAQRSGIVDVTLVNSEVVKKSQFEFALAEEDDLDGVDAALARLIDARELSAQAVDDFIMRAMGYRSAERYASGLAFYLYGVLAREELAESGVSGRHGKSEEYESKYDKAVGILGTFDRVPAEAICGIVAFHYNQFQRAMARTKSQRVSEVSLRFQALLHGLPWRSAAIGDAAHPGLDSALSDSAIEQVLIWSALPLDGSAAADVTEALSQISGQLPRDMFKLHLVAAEHSYAAGDLTAASRHAEYLRHSRKAETWYADLQRRLQAQGASKT
;
A
#
# COMPACT_ATOMS: atom_id res chain seq x y z
N MET A 1 44.50 12.65 -31.94
CA MET A 1 45.01 11.29 -31.69
C MET A 1 46.52 11.32 -31.91
N GLY A 2 47.29 11.34 -30.82
CA GLY A 2 48.74 11.40 -30.83
C GLY A 2 49.23 11.08 -29.42
N PHE A 3 49.60 9.81 -29.23
CA PHE A 3 50.05 9.20 -27.98
C PHE A 3 51.53 9.55 -27.81
N TRP A 4 51.89 10.29 -26.76
CA TRP A 4 53.27 10.66 -26.48
C TRP A 4 53.99 9.50 -25.79
N GLN A 5 54.98 8.94 -26.49
CA GLN A 5 56.10 8.22 -25.89
C GLN A 5 57.09 9.26 -25.36
N THR A 6 57.46 9.19 -24.08
CA THR A 6 58.71 9.78 -23.59
C THR A 6 59.63 8.65 -23.21
N GLY A 7 60.66 8.46 -24.05
CA GLY A 7 61.74 7.52 -23.82
C GLY A 7 62.50 7.87 -22.55
N TYR A 8 62.66 6.87 -21.69
CA TYR A 8 63.69 6.89 -20.66
C TYR A 8 64.91 6.17 -21.22
N MET A 9 66.02 6.90 -21.28
CA MET A 9 67.34 6.41 -21.63
C MET A 9 67.78 5.34 -20.61
N GLU A 10 68.22 4.19 -21.11
CA GLU A 10 68.90 3.16 -20.34
C GLU A 10 70.25 3.70 -19.82
N PHE A 11 70.28 4.13 -18.56
CA PHE A 11 71.53 4.24 -17.81
C PHE A 11 71.99 2.82 -17.43
N ARG A 12 73.02 2.32 -18.12
CA ARG A 12 73.77 1.15 -17.68
C ARG A 12 74.98 1.62 -16.87
N GLU A 13 74.85 1.64 -15.55
CA GLU A 13 76.03 1.54 -14.71
C GLU A 13 76.44 0.07 -14.61
N VAL A 14 77.67 -0.22 -15.05
CA VAL A 14 78.32 -1.51 -14.86
C VAL A 14 79.11 -1.39 -13.55
N THR A 15 78.56 -1.94 -12.47
CA THR A 15 79.30 -2.24 -11.24
C THR A 15 79.30 -3.74 -11.06
N GLY A 16 80.44 -4.36 -11.34
CA GLY A 16 80.66 -5.76 -11.05
C GLY A 16 81.05 -5.94 -9.59
N ASP A 17 80.43 -6.93 -8.94
CA ASP A 17 80.95 -7.59 -7.74
C ASP A 17 80.45 -9.06 -7.71
N GLY A 18 81.38 -10.00 -7.90
CA GLY A 18 81.36 -11.37 -7.33
C GLY A 18 80.38 -12.43 -7.87
N PRO A 19 80.83 -13.68 -8.13
CA PRO A 19 79.96 -14.82 -8.32
C PRO A 19 79.58 -15.38 -6.94
N ASN A 20 78.50 -14.89 -6.33
CA ASN A 20 77.65 -15.59 -5.35
C ASN A 20 76.79 -14.58 -4.58
N ASN A 21 75.61 -14.28 -5.13
CA ASN A 21 74.37 -14.07 -4.37
C ASN A 21 73.26 -13.74 -5.37
N GLN A 22 72.79 -14.75 -6.10
CA GLN A 22 71.40 -14.71 -6.54
C GLN A 22 70.55 -14.84 -5.27
N VAL A 23 70.27 -13.71 -4.61
CA VAL A 23 69.16 -13.66 -3.67
C VAL A 23 67.94 -13.78 -4.56
N GLU A 24 67.37 -15.00 -4.64
CA GLU A 24 66.06 -15.18 -5.23
C GLU A 24 65.13 -14.11 -4.64
N PRO A 25 64.48 -13.27 -5.46
CA PRO A 25 63.58 -12.27 -4.94
C PRO A 25 62.54 -13.01 -4.10
N LYS A 26 62.48 -12.69 -2.79
CA LYS A 26 61.49 -13.29 -1.89
C LYS A 26 60.13 -13.22 -2.60
N PRO A 27 59.40 -14.34 -2.69
CA PRO A 27 58.10 -14.35 -3.35
C PRO A 27 57.24 -13.25 -2.74
N ALA A 28 56.51 -12.52 -3.58
CA ALA A 28 55.69 -11.40 -3.13
C ALA A 28 54.69 -11.88 -2.06
N ALA A 29 54.89 -11.42 -0.83
CA ALA A 29 54.04 -11.72 0.31
C ALA A 29 52.81 -10.81 0.27
N PHE A 30 51.62 -11.38 0.12
CA PHE A 30 50.37 -10.63 0.13
C PHE A 30 49.73 -10.73 1.51
N VAL A 31 49.90 -9.69 2.34
CA VAL A 31 49.43 -9.72 3.73
C VAL A 31 48.04 -9.09 3.85
N CYS A 32 47.11 -9.79 4.50
CA CYS A 32 45.79 -9.22 4.82
C CYS A 32 45.90 -8.07 5.84
N SER A 33 45.30 -6.92 5.52
CA SER A 33 45.31 -5.74 6.39
C SER A 33 44.54 -5.93 7.70
N LYS A 34 43.56 -6.85 7.74
CA LYS A 34 42.69 -7.09 8.90
C LYS A 34 43.21 -8.16 9.86
N CYS A 35 43.69 -9.31 9.36
CA CYS A 35 44.12 -10.45 10.19
C CYS A 35 45.61 -10.78 10.10
N ARG A 36 46.38 -10.07 9.25
CA ARG A 36 47.83 -10.26 9.05
C ARG A 36 48.25 -11.64 8.54
N ILE A 37 47.32 -12.46 8.04
CA ILE A 37 47.65 -13.71 7.34
C ILE A 37 48.35 -13.37 6.03
N GLU A 38 49.43 -14.10 5.74
CA GLU A 38 50.23 -13.97 4.54
C GLU A 38 49.76 -14.98 3.49
N PHE A 39 49.54 -14.49 2.27
CA PHE A 39 49.10 -15.28 1.12
C PHE A 39 50.19 -15.29 0.05
N SER A 40 50.30 -16.43 -0.63
CA SER A 40 51.23 -16.64 -1.75
C SER A 40 50.76 -16.00 -3.06
N SER A 41 49.50 -15.56 -3.14
CA SER A 41 48.94 -14.87 -4.31
C SER A 41 47.94 -13.77 -3.94
N GLU A 42 47.84 -12.74 -4.79
CA GLU A 42 46.86 -11.66 -4.64
C GLU A 42 45.41 -12.18 -4.76
N ARG A 43 45.19 -13.23 -5.56
CA ARG A 43 43.88 -13.85 -5.74
C ARG A 43 43.40 -14.47 -4.43
N ASP A 44 44.27 -15.16 -3.70
CA ASP A 44 43.93 -15.77 -2.42
C ASP A 44 43.67 -14.72 -1.35
N LEU A 45 44.43 -13.61 -1.35
CA LEU A 45 44.15 -12.46 -0.50
C LEU A 45 42.78 -11.82 -0.83
N ARG A 46 42.38 -11.76 -2.11
CA ARG A 46 41.04 -11.25 -2.48
C ARG A 46 39.92 -12.17 -2.03
N VAL A 47 40.04 -13.49 -2.25
CA VAL A 47 39.05 -14.46 -1.79
C VAL A 47 38.94 -14.41 -0.27
N HIS A 48 40.07 -14.40 0.43
CA HIS A 48 40.10 -14.28 1.89
C HIS A 48 39.51 -12.95 2.39
N SER A 49 39.81 -11.82 1.75
CA SER A 49 39.26 -10.53 2.19
C SER A 49 37.75 -10.42 1.98
N PHE A 50 37.22 -11.11 0.96
CA PHE A 50 35.77 -11.18 0.70
C PHE A 50 35.05 -12.19 1.60
N GLU A 51 35.58 -13.41 1.75
CA GLU A 51 34.94 -14.51 2.49
C GLU A 51 35.31 -14.54 3.98
N GLY A 52 36.57 -14.25 4.32
CA GLY A 52 37.10 -14.32 5.68
C GLY A 52 36.79 -13.10 6.56
N HIS A 53 36.35 -11.99 5.96
CA HIS A 53 36.00 -10.76 6.66
C HIS A 53 34.60 -10.25 6.31
N ALA A 54 33.61 -11.13 6.41
CA ALA A 54 32.20 -10.78 6.25
C ALA A 54 31.79 -9.74 7.31
N VAL A 55 31.82 -8.46 6.94
CA VAL A 55 31.28 -7.37 7.78
C VAL A 55 29.76 -7.51 7.75
N ARG A 56 29.20 -7.92 8.89
CA ARG A 56 27.74 -8.03 9.03
C ARG A 56 27.15 -6.62 9.02
N ARG A 57 26.27 -6.35 8.05
CA ARG A 57 25.56 -5.07 7.98
C ARG A 57 24.79 -4.84 9.29
N PRO A 58 24.82 -3.62 9.86
CA PRO A 58 23.94 -3.30 10.96
C PRO A 58 22.50 -3.27 10.46
N VAL A 59 21.59 -3.90 11.22
CA VAL A 59 20.18 -4.01 10.88
C VAL A 59 19.35 -3.54 12.05
N LEU A 60 18.45 -2.61 11.79
CA LEU A 60 17.34 -2.26 12.68
C LEU A 60 16.09 -2.95 12.15
N VAL A 61 15.37 -3.65 13.02
CA VAL A 61 14.13 -4.33 12.70
C VAL A 61 13.03 -3.74 13.57
N PHE A 62 11.90 -3.40 12.94
CA PHE A 62 10.68 -2.97 13.61
C PHE A 62 9.53 -3.92 13.24
N ARG A 63 8.88 -4.54 14.24
CA ARG A 63 7.79 -5.52 14.07
C ARG A 63 8.11 -6.61 13.04
N GLY A 64 9.32 -7.16 13.11
CA GLY A 64 9.81 -8.21 12.22
C GLY A 64 10.18 -7.75 10.79
N ARG A 65 10.15 -6.44 10.50
CA ARG A 65 10.56 -5.88 9.20
C ARG A 65 11.84 -5.07 9.32
N GLU A 66 12.81 -5.30 8.43
CA GLU A 66 14.04 -4.48 8.38
C GLU A 66 13.70 -3.03 7.99
N CYS A 67 14.18 -2.10 8.80
CA CYS A 67 14.02 -0.67 8.57
C CYS A 67 14.91 -0.20 7.40
N GLY A 68 14.27 0.49 6.47
CA GLY A 68 14.94 1.09 5.32
C GLY A 68 15.59 2.44 5.64
N ARG A 69 15.91 3.17 4.57
CA ARG A 69 16.33 4.58 4.62
C ARG A 69 15.14 5.55 4.61
N SER A 70 13.97 5.08 4.18
CA SER A 70 12.75 5.88 4.16
C SER A 70 12.24 6.11 5.58
N ARG A 71 11.70 7.32 5.82
CA ARG A 71 11.05 7.67 7.08
C ARG A 71 9.87 6.73 7.33
N LEU A 72 9.80 6.16 8.53
CA LEU A 72 8.68 5.34 8.98
C LEU A 72 7.86 6.12 10.01
N THR A 73 6.56 6.31 9.77
CA THR A 73 5.65 6.92 10.75
C THR A 73 5.08 5.86 11.68
N ILE A 74 5.14 6.11 12.98
CA ILE A 74 4.64 5.26 14.06
C ILE A 74 3.48 5.99 14.74
N THR A 75 2.29 5.41 14.64
CA THR A 75 1.04 5.98 15.19
C THR A 75 0.48 5.19 16.37
N THR A 76 1.11 4.06 16.71
CA THR A 76 0.70 3.18 17.80
C THR A 76 1.81 3.06 18.82
N ALA A 77 1.45 2.86 20.09
CA ALA A 77 2.41 2.54 21.13
C ALA A 77 3.26 1.34 20.71
N THR A 78 4.56 1.44 20.94
CA THR A 78 5.51 0.37 20.70
C THR A 78 5.95 -0.22 22.03
N SER A 79 6.45 -1.44 21.98
CA SER A 79 7.05 -2.17 23.10
C SER A 79 8.50 -2.50 22.77
N ALA A 80 9.30 -2.84 23.78
CA ALA A 80 10.69 -3.25 23.55
C ALA A 80 10.81 -4.45 22.58
N HIS A 81 9.81 -5.34 22.56
CA HIS A 81 9.78 -6.50 21.64
C HIS A 81 9.49 -6.12 20.18
N ASP A 82 8.94 -4.93 19.92
CA ASP A 82 8.74 -4.46 18.55
C ASP A 82 10.07 -4.06 17.89
N TRP A 83 11.12 -3.83 18.67
CA TRP A 83 12.41 -3.31 18.22
C TRP A 83 13.51 -4.35 18.35
N GLU A 84 14.36 -4.44 17.33
CA GLU A 84 15.53 -5.31 17.40
C GLU A 84 16.70 -4.68 16.63
N ILE A 85 17.84 -4.53 17.30
CA ILE A 85 19.09 -4.04 16.73
C ILE A 85 20.05 -5.22 16.59
N ARG A 86 20.51 -5.48 15.38
CA ARG A 86 21.44 -6.59 15.07
C ARG A 86 22.74 -6.07 14.48
N SER A 87 23.84 -6.74 14.82
CA SER A 87 25.16 -6.56 14.19
C SER A 87 25.61 -5.09 14.15
N SER A 88 25.51 -4.39 15.28
CA SER A 88 25.92 -2.99 15.44
C SER A 88 26.92 -2.87 16.60
N ASN A 89 27.97 -2.07 16.39
CA ASN A 89 28.96 -1.75 17.41
C ASN A 89 28.66 -0.41 18.09
N ILE A 90 28.06 0.51 17.33
CA ILE A 90 27.70 1.86 17.78
C ILE A 90 26.25 2.10 17.37
N VAL A 91 25.45 2.53 18.34
CA VAL A 91 24.07 2.98 18.17
C VAL A 91 24.02 4.45 18.56
N GLU A 92 23.55 5.29 17.64
CA GLU A 92 23.31 6.71 17.86
C GLU A 92 21.84 7.01 17.65
N VAL A 93 21.23 7.73 18.59
CA VAL A 93 19.86 8.23 18.48
C VAL A 93 19.90 9.74 18.63
N ASN A 94 19.40 10.48 17.63
CA ASN A 94 19.50 11.94 17.54
C ASN A 94 20.93 12.46 17.81
N ASP A 95 21.91 11.84 17.14
CA ASP A 95 23.35 12.13 17.26
C ASP A 95 23.96 11.87 18.65
N VAL A 96 23.24 11.21 19.57
CA VAL A 96 23.74 10.79 20.88
C VAL A 96 24.04 9.30 20.86
N GLN A 97 25.31 8.94 21.10
CA GLN A 97 25.72 7.55 21.22
C GLN A 97 25.19 6.92 22.52
N MET A 98 24.56 5.75 22.40
CA MET A 98 24.00 5.00 23.52
C MET A 98 24.08 3.48 23.30
N SER A 99 23.72 2.70 24.32
CA SER A 99 23.61 1.24 24.18
C SER A 99 22.38 0.87 23.34
N ALA A 100 22.37 -0.35 22.79
CA ALA A 100 21.21 -0.86 22.06
C ALA A 100 19.94 -0.90 22.94
N ASP A 101 20.08 -1.31 24.20
CA ASP A 101 18.96 -1.38 25.14
C ASP A 101 18.41 0.01 25.46
N SER A 102 19.27 1.00 25.73
CA SER A 102 18.84 2.38 25.97
C SER A 102 18.22 3.03 24.73
N ALA A 103 18.70 2.69 23.54
CA ALA A 103 18.06 3.13 22.29
C ALA A 103 16.65 2.54 22.15
N ILE A 104 16.47 1.25 22.46
CA ILE A 104 15.16 0.59 22.43
C ILE A 104 14.22 1.21 23.48
N GLU A 105 14.71 1.48 24.70
CA GLU A 105 13.94 2.16 25.73
C GLU A 105 13.47 3.55 25.28
N LEU A 106 14.35 4.34 24.66
CA LEU A 106 14.02 5.66 24.13
C LEU A 106 12.98 5.57 23.00
N LEU A 107 13.18 4.67 22.03
CA LEU A 107 12.24 4.44 20.92
C LEU A 107 10.87 3.95 21.42
N THR A 108 10.85 3.20 22.51
CA THR A 108 9.61 2.69 23.14
C THR A 108 8.87 3.79 23.89
N ALA A 109 9.60 4.68 24.59
CA ALA A 109 9.02 5.77 25.36
C ALA A 109 8.54 6.95 24.50
N GLN A 110 9.05 7.07 23.27
CA GLN A 110 8.73 8.19 22.39
C GLN A 110 7.26 8.16 21.94
N ARG A 111 6.55 9.29 22.16
CA ARG A 111 5.15 9.45 21.72
C ARG A 111 4.99 10.38 20.52
N SER A 112 5.83 11.40 20.40
CA SER A 112 5.68 12.43 19.35
C SER A 112 7.04 12.92 18.84
N GLY A 113 7.15 13.28 17.57
CA GLY A 113 8.33 13.92 16.98
C GLY A 113 9.19 13.00 16.12
N ILE A 114 10.28 13.56 15.58
CA ILE A 114 11.17 12.84 14.67
C ILE A 114 12.38 12.32 15.45
N VAL A 115 12.73 11.05 15.24
CA VAL A 115 13.89 10.38 15.82
C VAL A 115 14.76 9.82 14.71
N ASP A 116 16.02 10.23 14.68
CA ASP A 116 17.03 9.72 13.77
C ASP A 116 17.87 8.64 14.47
N VAL A 117 17.97 7.46 13.86
CA VAL A 117 18.76 6.34 14.37
C VAL A 117 19.87 6.02 13.38
N THR A 118 21.11 6.10 13.85
CA THR A 118 22.30 5.72 13.09
C THR A 118 22.93 4.49 13.74
N LEU A 119 23.05 3.42 12.97
CA LEU A 119 23.75 2.20 13.37
C LEU A 119 25.06 2.10 12.60
N VAL A 120 26.15 1.86 13.32
CA VAL A 120 27.46 1.64 12.72
C VAL A 120 27.98 0.26 13.12
N ASN A 121 28.47 -0.47 12.13
CA ASN A 121 29.32 -1.64 12.35
C ASN A 121 30.54 -1.57 11.46
N SER A 122 31.71 -1.39 12.08
CA SER A 122 32.97 -1.22 11.39
C SER A 122 32.87 -0.02 10.42
N GLU A 123 33.01 -0.22 9.10
CA GLU A 123 32.90 0.85 8.10
C GLU A 123 31.48 1.02 7.54
N VAL A 124 30.52 0.18 7.95
CA VAL A 124 29.15 0.20 7.42
C VAL A 124 28.23 1.03 8.32
N VAL A 125 27.66 2.08 7.75
CA VAL A 125 26.70 2.98 8.42
C VAL A 125 25.31 2.80 7.83
N LYS A 126 24.30 2.64 8.69
CA LYS A 126 22.88 2.60 8.34
C LYS A 126 22.15 3.70 9.09
N LYS A 127 21.49 4.59 8.35
CA LYS A 127 20.61 5.64 8.90
C LYS A 127 19.16 5.29 8.65
N SER A 128 18.33 5.44 9.67
CA SER A 128 16.88 5.26 9.63
C SER A 128 16.22 6.40 10.40
N GLN A 129 15.06 6.85 9.92
CA GLN A 129 14.33 7.96 10.53
C GLN A 129 12.91 7.51 10.88
N PHE A 130 12.46 7.87 12.08
CA PHE A 130 11.15 7.53 12.60
C PHE A 130 10.39 8.81 12.95
N GLU A 131 9.11 8.87 12.59
CA GLU A 131 8.19 9.94 13.00
C GLU A 131 7.18 9.33 13.97
N PHE A 132 7.29 9.65 15.25
CA PHE A 132 6.31 9.28 16.25
C PHE A 132 5.16 10.28 16.21
N ALA A 133 3.95 9.78 16.04
CA ALA A 133 2.71 10.54 15.97
C ALA A 133 1.59 9.75 16.69
N LEU A 134 1.84 9.40 17.95
CA LEU A 134 0.86 8.70 18.78
C LEU A 134 -0.16 9.73 19.26
N ALA A 135 -1.41 9.55 18.85
CA ALA A 135 -2.53 10.36 19.33
C ALA A 135 -2.98 9.89 20.72
N GLU A 136 -3.49 10.82 21.53
CA GLU A 136 -4.21 10.52 22.76
C GLU A 136 -5.63 10.04 22.44
N GLU A 137 -6.14 9.13 23.25
CA GLU A 137 -7.45 8.50 23.00
C GLU A 137 -8.58 9.55 23.07
N ASP A 138 -8.51 10.47 24.02
CA ASP A 138 -9.49 11.56 24.19
C ASP A 138 -9.52 12.50 22.97
N ASP A 139 -8.34 12.77 22.39
CA ASP A 139 -8.21 13.59 21.18
C ASP A 139 -8.80 12.87 19.96
N LEU A 140 -8.55 11.56 19.82
CA LEU A 140 -9.14 10.74 18.76
C LEU A 140 -10.66 10.66 18.89
N ASP A 141 -11.18 10.45 20.11
CA ASP A 141 -12.62 10.47 20.40
C ASP A 141 -13.26 11.82 20.07
N GLY A 142 -12.54 12.90 20.36
CA GLY A 142 -12.93 14.25 20.00
C GLY A 142 -13.08 14.46 18.49
N VAL A 143 -12.15 13.93 17.70
CA VAL A 143 -12.22 13.96 16.23
C VAL A 143 -13.36 13.08 15.71
N ASP A 144 -13.56 11.89 16.27
CA ASP A 144 -14.68 11.00 15.93
C ASP A 144 -16.03 11.67 16.22
N ALA A 145 -16.16 12.38 17.35
CA ALA A 145 -17.35 13.14 17.69
C ALA A 145 -17.58 14.32 16.72
N ALA A 146 -16.51 14.97 16.24
CA ALA A 146 -16.61 16.01 15.22
C ALA A 146 -17.09 15.44 13.87
N LEU A 147 -16.59 14.26 13.48
CA LEU A 147 -17.03 13.56 12.28
C LEU A 147 -18.50 13.13 12.39
N ALA A 148 -18.91 12.58 13.53
CA ALA A 148 -20.30 12.17 13.77
C ALA A 148 -21.28 13.34 13.59
N ARG A 149 -20.92 14.55 14.08
CA ARG A 149 -21.74 15.75 13.87
C ARG A 149 -21.86 16.16 12.41
N LEU A 150 -20.79 16.00 11.62
CA LEU A 150 -20.83 16.26 10.18
C LEU A 150 -21.78 15.27 9.49
N ILE A 151 -21.70 13.99 9.85
CA ILE A 151 -22.59 12.94 9.33
C ILE A 151 -24.05 13.23 9.69
N ASP A 152 -24.32 13.62 10.93
CA ASP A 152 -25.66 13.93 11.42
C ASP A 152 -26.29 15.13 10.69
N ALA A 153 -25.48 16.08 10.20
CA ALA A 153 -25.93 17.20 9.41
C ALA A 153 -26.42 16.79 7.99
N ARG A 154 -26.06 15.59 7.51
CA ARG A 154 -26.47 15.00 6.22
C ARG A 154 -26.18 15.83 4.99
N GLU A 155 -25.26 16.78 5.08
CA GLU A 155 -24.84 17.61 3.97
C GLU A 155 -23.31 17.69 3.96
N LEU A 156 -22.70 17.21 2.87
CA LEU A 156 -21.27 17.35 2.65
C LEU A 156 -21.04 18.50 1.68
N SER A 157 -20.33 19.53 2.13
CA SER A 157 -19.90 20.66 1.32
C SER A 157 -18.47 21.07 1.71
N ALA A 158 -17.79 21.85 0.88
CA ALA A 158 -16.46 22.36 1.22
C ALA A 158 -16.48 23.11 2.56
N GLN A 159 -17.53 23.91 2.82
CA GLN A 159 -17.72 24.60 4.09
C GLN A 159 -17.91 23.63 5.26
N ALA A 160 -18.66 22.55 5.08
CA ALA A 160 -18.84 21.53 6.14
C ALA A 160 -17.51 20.83 6.49
N VAL A 161 -16.66 20.58 5.49
CA VAL A 161 -15.32 20.00 5.69
C VAL A 161 -14.42 21.00 6.42
N ASP A 162 -14.43 22.28 6.03
CA ASP A 162 -13.66 23.33 6.71
C ASP A 162 -14.10 23.49 8.18
N ASP A 163 -15.41 23.47 8.43
CA ASP A 163 -15.99 23.49 9.77
C ASP A 163 -15.56 22.25 10.60
N PHE A 164 -15.51 21.07 9.99
CA PHE A 164 -14.98 19.87 10.63
C PHE A 164 -13.50 20.03 10.99
N ILE A 165 -12.67 20.52 10.06
CA ILE A 165 -11.23 20.77 10.29
C ILE A 165 -11.05 21.73 11.45
N MET A 166 -11.78 22.85 11.47
CA MET A 166 -11.69 23.86 12.53
C MET A 166 -12.05 23.29 13.91
N ARG A 167 -13.02 22.37 13.99
CA ARG A 167 -13.35 21.67 15.24
C ARG A 167 -12.27 20.66 15.62
N ALA A 168 -11.75 19.92 14.64
CA ALA A 168 -10.72 18.91 14.85
C ALA A 168 -9.35 19.50 15.26
N MET A 169 -9.06 20.76 14.89
CA MET A 169 -7.85 21.48 15.31
C MET A 169 -7.70 21.61 16.84
N GLY A 170 -8.79 21.48 17.61
CA GLY A 170 -8.74 21.44 19.06
C GLY A 170 -8.00 20.23 19.63
N TYR A 171 -7.90 19.13 18.86
CA TYR A 171 -7.34 17.85 19.27
C TYR A 171 -5.95 17.65 18.68
N ARG A 172 -4.95 18.27 19.31
CA ARG A 172 -3.61 18.45 18.73
C ARG A 172 -2.88 17.14 18.45
N SER A 173 -3.03 16.13 19.30
CA SER A 173 -2.34 14.84 19.11
C SER A 173 -2.98 14.00 17.99
N ALA A 174 -4.25 14.27 17.66
CA ALA A 174 -5.00 13.61 16.59
C ALA A 174 -4.98 14.33 15.23
N GLU A 175 -4.12 15.36 15.06
CA GLU A 175 -4.01 16.15 13.81
C GLU A 175 -3.86 15.26 12.56
N ARG A 176 -3.02 14.22 12.66
CA ARG A 176 -2.80 13.29 11.55
C ARG A 176 -4.07 12.50 11.22
N TYR A 177 -4.80 12.05 12.23
CA TYR A 177 -6.06 11.34 12.06
C TYR A 177 -7.11 12.24 11.40
N ALA A 178 -7.30 13.46 11.93
CA ALA A 178 -8.18 14.48 11.36
C ALA A 178 -7.83 14.82 9.90
N SER A 179 -6.53 14.94 9.59
CA SER A 179 -6.04 15.19 8.23
C SER A 179 -6.39 14.05 7.28
N GLY A 180 -6.26 12.80 7.74
CA GLY A 180 -6.67 11.61 6.97
C GLY A 180 -8.15 11.62 6.62
N LEU A 181 -9.01 11.98 7.59
CA LEU A 181 -10.44 12.13 7.38
C LEU A 181 -10.75 13.29 6.41
N ALA A 182 -10.12 14.44 6.59
CA ALA A 182 -10.30 15.59 5.70
C ALA A 182 -9.91 15.27 4.24
N PHE A 183 -8.78 14.59 4.02
CA PHE A 183 -8.40 14.13 2.68
C PHE A 183 -9.48 13.24 2.05
N TYR A 184 -10.05 12.33 2.84
CA TYR A 184 -11.14 11.49 2.35
C TYR A 184 -12.37 12.32 1.95
N LEU A 185 -12.83 13.21 2.82
CA LEU A 185 -14.01 14.04 2.58
C LEU A 185 -13.86 14.95 1.35
N TYR A 186 -12.69 15.57 1.16
CA TYR A 186 -12.41 16.32 -0.07
C TYR A 186 -12.29 15.41 -1.31
N GLY A 187 -11.91 14.14 -1.14
CA GLY A 187 -11.92 13.14 -2.19
C GLY A 187 -13.35 12.79 -2.63
N VAL A 188 -14.26 12.61 -1.67
CA VAL A 188 -15.68 12.40 -1.89
C VAL A 188 -16.27 13.57 -2.69
N LEU A 189 -16.07 14.81 -2.22
CA LEU A 189 -16.53 16.02 -2.93
C LEU A 189 -15.99 16.12 -4.36
N ALA A 190 -14.69 15.92 -4.54
CA ALA A 190 -14.07 15.99 -5.87
C ALA A 190 -14.60 14.92 -6.84
N ARG A 191 -15.00 13.76 -6.32
CA ARG A 191 -15.62 12.71 -7.12
C ARG A 191 -17.08 13.00 -7.44
N GLU A 192 -17.86 13.55 -6.51
CA GLU A 192 -19.24 13.96 -6.77
C GLU A 192 -19.30 15.05 -7.85
N GLU A 193 -18.44 16.06 -7.77
CA GLU A 193 -18.31 17.07 -8.82
C GLU A 193 -17.98 16.46 -10.20
N LEU A 194 -17.15 15.41 -10.21
CA LEU A 194 -16.81 14.70 -11.45
C LEU A 194 -18.03 13.97 -12.01
N ALA A 195 -18.82 13.30 -11.17
CA ALA A 195 -20.05 12.62 -11.56
C ALA A 195 -21.11 13.60 -12.09
N GLU A 196 -21.31 14.73 -11.41
CA GLU A 196 -22.27 15.77 -11.82
C GLU A 196 -21.87 16.47 -13.13
N SER A 197 -20.57 16.67 -13.34
CA SER A 197 -20.09 17.36 -14.53
C SER A 197 -20.29 16.56 -15.83
N GLY A 198 -20.56 15.26 -15.75
CA GLY A 198 -20.75 14.38 -16.91
C GLY A 198 -19.52 14.27 -17.82
N VAL A 199 -18.38 14.84 -17.43
CA VAL A 199 -17.14 14.86 -18.21
C VAL A 199 -16.34 13.59 -17.93
N SER A 200 -16.86 12.46 -18.39
CA SER A 200 -16.16 11.17 -18.46
C SER A 200 -15.00 11.26 -19.46
N GLY A 201 -13.89 11.93 -19.12
CA GLY A 201 -12.77 11.97 -20.05
C GLY A 201 -11.60 12.93 -19.82
N ARG A 202 -11.57 13.79 -18.80
CA ARG A 202 -10.35 14.55 -18.51
C ARG A 202 -9.47 13.76 -17.55
N HIS A 203 -8.45 13.08 -18.09
CA HIS A 203 -7.44 12.33 -17.32
C HIS A 203 -6.96 13.06 -16.05
N GLY A 204 -6.83 14.39 -16.08
CA GLY A 204 -6.37 15.17 -14.92
C GLY A 204 -7.37 15.33 -13.75
N LYS A 205 -8.70 15.22 -13.96
CA LYS A 205 -9.68 15.35 -12.85
C LYS A 205 -9.86 14.05 -12.06
N SER A 206 -9.71 12.90 -12.71
CA SER A 206 -9.74 11.60 -12.02
C SER A 206 -8.54 11.42 -11.08
N GLU A 207 -7.38 11.95 -11.45
CA GLU A 207 -6.16 11.87 -10.62
C GLU A 207 -6.30 12.66 -9.30
N GLU A 208 -7.15 13.68 -9.25
CA GLU A 208 -7.28 14.53 -8.08
C GLU A 208 -7.96 13.82 -6.91
N TYR A 209 -9.13 13.20 -7.14
CA TYR A 209 -9.84 12.49 -6.08
C TYR A 209 -9.10 11.20 -5.70
N GLU A 210 -8.49 10.50 -6.68
CA GLU A 210 -7.68 9.29 -6.40
C GLU A 210 -6.47 9.63 -5.53
N SER A 211 -5.77 10.74 -5.79
CA SER A 211 -4.67 11.20 -4.94
C SER A 211 -5.12 11.48 -3.50
N LYS A 212 -6.32 12.06 -3.33
CA LYS A 212 -6.92 12.31 -2.01
C LYS A 212 -7.27 11.00 -1.29
N TYR A 213 -7.86 10.03 -1.99
CA TYR A 213 -8.14 8.69 -1.45
C TYR A 213 -6.88 7.94 -1.04
N ASP A 214 -5.82 7.99 -1.86
CA ASP A 214 -4.56 7.33 -1.55
C ASP A 214 -3.88 7.94 -0.31
N LYS A 215 -3.89 9.28 -0.18
CA LYS A 215 -3.41 9.98 1.02
C LYS A 215 -4.23 9.59 2.25
N ALA A 216 -5.55 9.60 2.13
CA ALA A 216 -6.45 9.24 3.22
C ALA A 216 -6.18 7.81 3.72
N VAL A 217 -6.16 6.83 2.83
CA VAL A 217 -5.90 5.42 3.20
C VAL A 217 -4.48 5.21 3.73
N GLY A 218 -3.48 5.93 3.19
CA GLY A 218 -2.11 5.89 3.70
C GLY A 218 -1.99 6.35 5.15
N ILE A 219 -2.85 7.29 5.57
CA ILE A 219 -2.91 7.80 6.94
C ILE A 219 -3.84 6.94 7.80
N LEU A 220 -5.12 6.86 7.43
CA LEU A 220 -6.18 6.20 8.19
C LEU A 220 -5.91 4.70 8.40
N GLY A 221 -5.25 4.04 7.44
CA GLY A 221 -4.90 2.63 7.55
C GLY A 221 -3.92 2.28 8.69
N THR A 222 -3.40 3.29 9.39
CA THR A 222 -2.52 3.18 10.57
C THR A 222 -3.25 3.38 11.91
N PHE A 223 -4.54 3.71 11.89
CA PHE A 223 -5.38 3.91 13.07
C PHE A 223 -6.38 2.75 13.21
N ASP A 224 -6.53 2.24 14.42
CA ASP A 224 -7.55 1.24 14.76
C ASP A 224 -8.82 1.95 15.25
N ARG A 225 -9.55 2.54 14.30
CA ARG A 225 -10.77 3.32 14.56
C ARG A 225 -11.85 2.95 13.57
N VAL A 226 -13.10 2.87 14.03
CA VAL A 226 -14.25 2.45 13.21
C VAL A 226 -14.41 3.31 11.94
N PRO A 227 -14.29 4.66 11.99
CA PRO A 227 -14.33 5.45 10.76
C PRO A 227 -13.15 5.23 9.82
N ALA A 228 -11.94 5.03 10.36
CA ALA A 228 -10.76 4.73 9.55
C ALA A 228 -10.93 3.41 8.78
N GLU A 229 -11.41 2.38 9.47
CA GLU A 229 -11.69 1.05 8.92
C GLU A 229 -12.77 1.11 7.83
N ALA A 230 -13.89 1.81 8.11
CA ALA A 230 -14.97 2.01 7.14
C ALA A 230 -14.45 2.69 5.86
N ILE A 231 -13.75 3.82 5.99
CA ILE A 231 -13.17 4.56 4.87
C ILE A 231 -12.18 3.69 4.08
N CYS A 232 -11.24 3.02 4.77
CA CYS A 232 -10.29 2.13 4.12
C CYS A 232 -10.98 0.99 3.36
N GLY A 233 -12.07 0.47 3.92
CA GLY A 233 -12.93 -0.53 3.30
C GLY A 233 -13.60 -0.03 2.03
N ILE A 234 -14.25 1.13 2.10
CA ILE A 234 -14.95 1.80 1.00
C ILE A 234 -13.98 2.12 -0.15
N VAL A 235 -12.82 2.70 0.16
CA VAL A 235 -11.80 3.01 -0.85
C VAL A 235 -11.20 1.74 -1.47
N ALA A 236 -10.97 0.69 -0.66
CA ALA A 236 -10.53 -0.60 -1.20
C ALA A 236 -11.59 -1.22 -2.13
N PHE A 237 -12.87 -1.11 -1.78
CA PHE A 237 -13.98 -1.53 -2.64
C PHE A 237 -14.01 -0.72 -3.94
N HIS A 238 -13.88 0.61 -3.86
CA HIS A 238 -13.75 1.50 -5.03
C HIS A 238 -12.66 1.03 -6.00
N TYR A 239 -11.48 0.69 -5.47
CA TYR A 239 -10.35 0.20 -6.26
C TYR A 239 -10.45 -1.29 -6.69
N ASN A 240 -11.59 -1.93 -6.50
CA ASN A 240 -11.83 -3.34 -6.82
C ASN A 240 -10.84 -4.27 -6.09
N GLN A 241 -10.44 -3.90 -4.87
CA GLN A 241 -9.55 -4.67 -3.98
C GLN A 241 -10.41 -5.42 -2.95
N PHE A 242 -11.30 -6.31 -3.41
CA PHE A 242 -12.36 -6.93 -2.60
C PHE A 242 -11.85 -7.64 -1.35
N GLN A 243 -10.80 -8.45 -1.47
CA GLN A 243 -10.16 -9.10 -0.31
C GLN A 243 -9.71 -8.08 0.75
N ARG A 244 -9.16 -6.95 0.33
CA ARG A 244 -8.70 -5.88 1.23
C ARG A 244 -9.88 -5.10 1.80
N ALA A 245 -10.94 -4.90 1.01
CA ALA A 245 -12.18 -4.27 1.48
C ALA A 245 -12.79 -5.07 2.63
N MET A 246 -12.93 -6.40 2.46
CA MET A 246 -13.41 -7.31 3.51
C MET A 246 -12.52 -7.31 4.75
N ALA A 247 -11.20 -7.30 4.58
CA ALA A 247 -10.26 -7.36 5.70
C ALA A 247 -10.17 -6.05 6.51
N ARG A 248 -10.62 -4.92 5.93
CA ARG A 248 -10.48 -3.59 6.54
C ARG A 248 -11.80 -3.00 7.01
N THR A 249 -12.93 -3.40 6.44
CA THR A 249 -14.23 -2.83 6.78
C THR A 249 -14.91 -3.58 7.91
N LYS A 250 -15.60 -2.85 8.80
CA LYS A 250 -16.62 -3.40 9.70
C LYS A 250 -18.03 -3.27 9.14
N SER A 251 -18.21 -2.65 7.96
CA SER A 251 -19.51 -2.65 7.28
C SER A 251 -19.83 -4.04 6.74
N GLN A 252 -20.93 -4.61 7.22
CA GLN A 252 -21.46 -5.87 6.72
C GLN A 252 -21.78 -5.76 5.23
N ARG A 253 -22.40 -4.67 4.78
CA ARG A 253 -22.80 -4.47 3.38
C ARG A 253 -21.60 -4.45 2.45
N VAL A 254 -20.59 -3.62 2.74
CA VAL A 254 -19.36 -3.56 1.93
C VAL A 254 -18.64 -4.91 1.94
N SER A 255 -18.60 -5.60 3.09
CA SER A 255 -17.99 -6.92 3.21
C SER A 255 -18.73 -7.99 2.39
N GLU A 256 -20.05 -8.07 2.48
CA GLU A 256 -20.86 -9.08 1.78
C GLU A 256 -20.84 -8.89 0.27
N VAL A 257 -20.96 -7.64 -0.20
CA VAL A 257 -20.82 -7.32 -1.62
C VAL A 257 -19.41 -7.65 -2.11
N SER A 258 -18.38 -7.30 -1.34
CA SER A 258 -16.99 -7.64 -1.68
C SER A 258 -16.77 -9.16 -1.72
N LEU A 259 -17.34 -9.91 -0.78
CA LEU A 259 -17.29 -11.37 -0.75
C LEU A 259 -17.94 -11.97 -1.99
N ARG A 260 -19.10 -11.45 -2.42
CA ARG A 260 -19.76 -11.88 -3.66
C ARG A 260 -18.84 -11.66 -4.87
N PHE A 261 -18.26 -10.47 -5.01
CA PHE A 261 -17.33 -10.19 -6.12
C PHE A 261 -16.09 -11.08 -6.07
N GLN A 262 -15.51 -11.29 -4.89
CA GLN A 262 -14.37 -12.16 -4.70
C GLN A 262 -14.72 -13.60 -5.10
N ALA A 263 -15.88 -14.11 -4.69
CA ALA A 263 -16.31 -15.46 -5.05
C ALA A 263 -16.59 -15.61 -6.56
N LEU A 264 -17.25 -14.61 -7.18
CA LEU A 264 -17.49 -14.57 -8.63
C LEU A 264 -16.18 -14.62 -9.43
N LEU A 265 -15.22 -13.73 -9.10
CA LEU A 265 -13.97 -13.61 -9.84
C LEU A 265 -13.08 -14.86 -9.74
N HIS A 266 -13.21 -15.61 -8.63
CA HIS A 266 -12.45 -16.83 -8.37
C HIS A 266 -13.23 -18.12 -8.67
N GLY A 267 -14.45 -18.04 -9.20
CA GLY A 267 -15.28 -19.22 -9.49
C GLY A 267 -15.66 -20.03 -8.24
N LEU A 268 -15.70 -19.39 -7.07
CA LEU A 268 -16.10 -20.01 -5.82
C LEU A 268 -17.63 -19.97 -5.66
N PRO A 269 -18.25 -20.83 -4.85
CA PRO A 269 -19.68 -20.73 -4.55
C PRO A 269 -20.04 -19.36 -3.97
N TRP A 270 -21.11 -18.76 -4.49
CA TRP A 270 -21.55 -17.42 -4.10
C TRP A 270 -23.07 -17.36 -3.92
N ARG A 271 -23.56 -16.37 -3.17
CA ARG A 271 -24.98 -16.19 -2.87
C ARG A 271 -25.69 -15.41 -3.98
N SER A 272 -26.63 -16.06 -4.67
CA SER A 272 -27.45 -15.44 -5.73
C SER A 272 -28.62 -14.61 -5.21
N ALA A 273 -29.15 -14.94 -4.04
CA ALA A 273 -30.19 -14.16 -3.37
C ALA A 273 -29.73 -12.74 -3.04
N ALA A 274 -30.66 -11.81 -2.81
CA ALA A 274 -30.34 -10.44 -2.43
C ALA A 274 -29.45 -10.41 -1.17
N ILE A 275 -28.47 -9.50 -1.18
CA ILE A 275 -27.74 -9.13 0.03
C ILE A 275 -28.67 -8.17 0.78
N GLY A 276 -29.08 -8.56 1.99
CA GLY A 276 -30.03 -7.77 2.76
C GLY A 276 -29.48 -6.38 3.07
N ASP A 277 -30.34 -5.37 2.99
CA ASP A 277 -30.04 -4.07 3.59
C ASP A 277 -29.83 -4.27 5.09
N ALA A 278 -28.66 -3.86 5.59
CA ALA A 278 -28.55 -3.62 7.02
C ALA A 278 -29.61 -2.57 7.36
N ALA A 279 -30.50 -2.88 8.31
CA ALA A 279 -31.68 -2.07 8.65
C ALA A 279 -31.37 -0.64 9.18
N HIS A 280 -30.10 -0.23 9.17
CA HIS A 280 -29.63 1.10 9.55
C HIS A 280 -28.59 1.59 8.54
N PRO A 281 -28.60 2.89 8.18
CA PRO A 281 -27.49 3.48 7.45
C PRO A 281 -26.24 3.34 8.32
N GLY A 282 -25.39 2.38 7.97
CA GLY A 282 -24.10 2.21 8.61
C GLY A 282 -23.20 3.41 8.29
N LEU A 283 -22.09 3.49 9.01
CA LEU A 283 -21.07 4.52 8.77
C LEU A 283 -20.58 4.52 7.31
N ASP A 284 -20.66 3.38 6.63
CA ASP A 284 -20.39 3.26 5.20
C ASP A 284 -21.39 4.01 4.31
N SER A 285 -22.69 3.96 4.62
CA SER A 285 -23.70 4.73 3.89
C SER A 285 -23.50 6.24 4.09
N ALA A 286 -23.17 6.65 5.32
CA ALA A 286 -22.92 8.05 5.65
C ALA A 286 -21.65 8.63 5.02
N LEU A 287 -20.64 7.78 4.74
CA LEU A 287 -19.34 8.21 4.23
C LEU A 287 -19.17 7.98 2.73
N SER A 288 -20.05 7.21 2.10
CA SER A 288 -19.98 6.94 0.66
C SER A 288 -20.49 8.13 -0.16
N ASP A 289 -19.79 8.43 -1.25
CA ASP A 289 -20.35 9.27 -2.31
C ASP A 289 -21.55 8.59 -2.98
N SER A 290 -22.40 9.38 -3.62
CA SER A 290 -23.58 8.91 -4.35
C SER A 290 -23.28 7.80 -5.38
N ALA A 291 -22.11 7.83 -6.03
CA ALA A 291 -21.73 6.81 -7.02
C ALA A 291 -21.36 5.47 -6.36
N ILE A 292 -20.57 5.46 -5.28
CA ILE A 292 -20.29 4.24 -4.50
C ILE A 292 -21.57 3.65 -3.96
N GLU A 293 -22.42 4.50 -3.37
CA GLU A 293 -23.67 4.06 -2.77
C GLU A 293 -24.55 3.37 -3.82
N GLN A 294 -24.70 3.98 -4.99
CA GLN A 294 -25.43 3.39 -6.11
C GLN A 294 -24.83 2.04 -6.57
N VAL A 295 -23.51 1.95 -6.68
CA VAL A 295 -22.82 0.70 -7.04
C VAL A 295 -23.06 -0.38 -6.00
N LEU A 296 -23.03 -0.03 -4.71
CA LEU A 296 -23.32 -0.96 -3.61
C LEU A 296 -24.77 -1.45 -3.65
N ILE A 297 -25.74 -0.57 -3.89
CA ILE A 297 -27.17 -0.93 -4.06
C ILE A 297 -27.31 -1.96 -5.20
N TRP A 298 -26.80 -1.64 -6.39
CA TRP A 298 -26.94 -2.53 -7.54
C TRP A 298 -26.18 -3.84 -7.37
N SER A 299 -25.05 -3.82 -6.67
CA SER A 299 -24.29 -5.03 -6.38
C SER A 299 -24.93 -5.92 -5.31
N ALA A 300 -25.87 -5.39 -4.53
CA ALA A 300 -26.64 -6.12 -3.53
C ALA A 300 -27.88 -6.83 -4.10
N LEU A 301 -28.36 -6.42 -5.29
CA LEU A 301 -29.49 -7.03 -5.98
C LEU A 301 -29.33 -8.55 -6.16
N PRO A 302 -30.43 -9.32 -6.23
CA PRO A 302 -30.35 -10.74 -6.53
C PRO A 302 -29.88 -10.98 -7.97
N LEU A 303 -28.94 -11.92 -8.13
CA LEU A 303 -28.39 -12.32 -9.43
C LEU A 303 -28.98 -13.65 -9.92
N ASP A 304 -30.15 -14.01 -9.42
CA ASP A 304 -30.92 -15.20 -9.84
C ASP A 304 -31.90 -14.90 -11.00
N GLY A 305 -31.86 -13.68 -11.55
CA GLY A 305 -32.75 -13.22 -12.61
C GLY A 305 -34.08 -12.65 -12.14
N SER A 306 -34.37 -12.63 -10.83
CA SER A 306 -35.65 -12.14 -10.28
C SER A 306 -35.79 -10.61 -10.29
N ALA A 307 -34.69 -9.86 -10.19
CA ALA A 307 -34.67 -8.39 -10.16
C ALA A 307 -34.50 -7.72 -11.55
N ALA A 308 -35.19 -8.23 -12.57
CA ALA A 308 -35.00 -7.77 -13.96
C ALA A 308 -35.28 -6.28 -14.18
N ALA A 309 -36.27 -5.71 -13.48
CA ALA A 309 -36.59 -4.27 -13.58
C ALA A 309 -35.49 -3.39 -13.00
N ASP A 310 -35.03 -3.69 -11.77
CA ASP A 310 -34.00 -2.92 -11.06
C ASP A 310 -32.64 -3.02 -11.76
N VAL A 311 -32.30 -4.20 -12.30
CA VAL A 311 -31.09 -4.38 -13.09
C VAL A 311 -31.19 -3.62 -14.42
N THR A 312 -32.35 -3.57 -15.08
CA THR A 312 -32.52 -2.79 -16.32
C THR A 312 -32.29 -1.29 -16.08
N GLU A 313 -32.76 -0.76 -14.96
CA GLU A 313 -32.46 0.61 -14.54
C GLU A 313 -30.95 0.80 -14.34
N ALA A 314 -30.30 -0.10 -13.60
CA ALA A 314 -28.85 -0.07 -13.39
C ALA A 314 -28.07 -0.08 -14.71
N LEU A 315 -28.47 -0.94 -15.65
CA LEU A 315 -27.86 -1.08 -16.98
C LEU A 315 -27.89 0.23 -17.77
N SER A 316 -28.97 1.01 -17.66
CA SER A 316 -29.11 2.28 -18.38
C SER A 316 -28.09 3.34 -17.93
N GLN A 317 -27.56 3.20 -16.71
CA GLN A 317 -26.67 4.17 -16.09
C GLN A 317 -25.18 3.77 -16.13
N ILE A 318 -24.85 2.53 -16.50
CA ILE A 318 -23.46 2.01 -16.50
C ILE A 318 -22.52 2.90 -17.31
N SER A 319 -22.93 3.35 -18.49
CA SER A 319 -22.08 4.16 -19.39
C SER A 319 -21.66 5.52 -18.81
N GLY A 320 -22.40 6.04 -17.82
CA GLY A 320 -22.09 7.28 -17.12
C GLY A 320 -21.12 7.10 -15.95
N GLN A 321 -20.80 5.85 -15.58
CA GLN A 321 -19.99 5.54 -14.41
C GLN A 321 -18.48 5.60 -14.70
N LEU A 322 -17.68 5.75 -13.65
CA LEU A 322 -16.23 5.70 -13.76
C LEU A 322 -15.76 4.26 -14.10
N PRO A 323 -14.60 4.08 -14.77
CA PRO A 323 -14.15 2.76 -15.23
C PRO A 323 -14.08 1.68 -14.13
N ARG A 324 -13.75 2.07 -12.89
CA ARG A 324 -13.67 1.14 -11.75
C ARG A 324 -15.03 0.65 -11.30
N ASP A 325 -16.05 1.50 -11.39
CA ASP A 325 -17.43 1.19 -11.07
C ASP A 325 -18.08 0.40 -12.20
N MET A 326 -17.86 0.81 -13.45
CA MET A 326 -18.28 0.07 -14.65
C MET A 326 -17.86 -1.40 -14.59
N PHE A 327 -16.63 -1.69 -14.13
CA PHE A 327 -16.16 -3.06 -13.96
C PHE A 327 -17.11 -3.92 -13.10
N LYS A 328 -17.51 -3.39 -11.93
CA LYS A 328 -18.41 -4.07 -10.99
C LYS A 328 -19.80 -4.26 -11.58
N LEU A 329 -20.32 -3.21 -12.22
CA LEU A 329 -21.67 -3.22 -12.79
C LEU A 329 -21.79 -4.13 -13.99
N HIS A 330 -20.79 -4.19 -14.88
CA HIS A 330 -20.77 -5.15 -15.98
C HIS A 330 -20.72 -6.60 -15.49
N LEU A 331 -20.05 -6.87 -14.37
CA LEU A 331 -20.01 -8.22 -13.78
C LEU A 331 -21.39 -8.64 -13.27
N VAL A 332 -22.04 -7.75 -12.49
CA VAL A 332 -23.41 -7.94 -11.97
C VAL A 332 -24.41 -8.12 -13.11
N ALA A 333 -24.35 -7.25 -14.11
CA ALA A 333 -25.18 -7.29 -15.31
C ALA A 333 -25.06 -8.61 -16.06
N ALA A 334 -23.83 -9.11 -16.25
CA ALA A 334 -23.58 -10.33 -16.99
C ALA A 334 -24.16 -11.57 -16.28
N GLU A 335 -23.91 -11.71 -14.96
CA GLU A 335 -24.45 -12.84 -14.18
C GLU A 335 -25.97 -12.79 -14.07
N HIS A 336 -26.54 -11.60 -13.83
CA HIS A 336 -27.99 -11.45 -13.79
C HIS A 336 -28.64 -11.79 -15.14
N SER A 337 -28.10 -11.27 -16.25
CA SER A 337 -28.62 -11.55 -17.60
C SER A 337 -28.53 -13.04 -17.94
N TYR A 338 -27.45 -13.70 -17.53
CA TYR A 338 -27.28 -15.14 -17.69
C TYR A 338 -28.37 -15.91 -16.93
N ALA A 339 -28.62 -15.57 -15.67
CA ALA A 339 -29.65 -16.20 -14.85
C ALA A 339 -31.08 -15.94 -15.37
N ALA A 340 -31.34 -14.74 -15.89
CA ALA A 340 -32.60 -14.37 -16.55
C ALA A 340 -32.80 -15.07 -17.93
N GLY A 341 -31.75 -15.72 -18.46
CA GLY A 341 -31.79 -16.43 -19.74
C GLY A 341 -31.56 -15.54 -20.97
N ASP A 342 -31.24 -14.26 -20.79
CA ASP A 342 -30.80 -13.35 -21.85
C ASP A 342 -29.30 -13.51 -22.11
N LEU A 343 -28.98 -14.56 -22.88
CA LEU A 343 -27.60 -14.92 -23.21
C LEU A 343 -26.90 -13.83 -24.05
N THR A 344 -27.65 -13.06 -24.83
CA THR A 344 -27.11 -11.98 -25.67
C THR A 344 -26.65 -10.81 -24.82
N ALA A 345 -27.47 -10.35 -23.87
CA ALA A 345 -27.07 -9.32 -22.92
C ALA A 345 -25.90 -9.81 -22.05
N ALA A 346 -25.97 -11.04 -21.53
CA ALA A 346 -24.90 -11.63 -20.72
C ALA A 346 -23.55 -11.61 -21.45
N SER A 347 -23.52 -12.07 -22.72
CA SER A 347 -22.31 -12.05 -23.53
C SER A 347 -21.81 -10.62 -23.80
N ARG A 348 -22.70 -9.67 -24.09
CA ARG A 348 -22.32 -8.27 -24.33
C ARG A 348 -21.65 -7.64 -23.12
N HIS A 349 -22.18 -7.87 -21.92
CA HIS A 349 -21.57 -7.35 -20.70
C HIS A 349 -20.26 -8.07 -20.35
N ALA A 350 -20.15 -9.36 -20.63
CA ALA A 350 -18.92 -10.12 -20.45
C ALA A 350 -17.78 -9.63 -21.36
N GLU A 351 -18.06 -9.34 -22.64
CA GLU A 351 -17.06 -8.86 -23.60
C GLU A 351 -16.39 -7.54 -23.16
N TYR A 352 -17.12 -6.67 -22.45
CA TYR A 352 -16.55 -5.45 -21.87
C TYR A 352 -15.41 -5.76 -20.87
N LEU A 353 -15.48 -6.91 -20.19
CA LEU A 353 -14.53 -7.32 -19.16
C LEU A 353 -13.42 -8.25 -19.70
N ARG A 354 -13.45 -8.62 -20.98
CA ARG A 354 -12.54 -9.60 -21.60
C ARG A 354 -11.06 -9.31 -21.36
N HIS A 355 -10.67 -8.04 -21.38
CA HIS A 355 -9.26 -7.63 -21.23
C HIS A 355 -8.86 -7.29 -19.79
N SER A 356 -9.79 -7.45 -18.83
CA SER A 356 -9.48 -7.25 -17.42
C SER A 356 -8.80 -8.48 -16.85
N ARG A 357 -7.52 -8.34 -16.45
CA ARG A 357 -6.76 -9.40 -15.77
C ARG A 357 -7.47 -9.94 -14.51
N LYS A 358 -8.26 -9.10 -13.82
CA LYS A 358 -9.00 -9.51 -12.62
C LYS A 358 -10.17 -10.45 -12.94
N ALA A 359 -10.71 -10.40 -14.15
CA ALA A 359 -11.91 -11.13 -14.55
C ALA A 359 -11.64 -12.30 -15.51
N GLU A 360 -10.37 -12.62 -15.80
CA GLU A 360 -10.00 -13.65 -16.79
C GLU A 360 -10.62 -15.02 -16.49
N THR A 361 -10.47 -15.50 -15.24
CA THR A 361 -11.03 -16.78 -14.80
C THR A 361 -12.56 -16.79 -14.88
N TRP A 362 -13.19 -15.73 -14.36
CA TRP A 362 -14.64 -15.56 -14.43
C TRP A 362 -15.16 -15.51 -15.87
N TYR A 363 -14.49 -14.76 -16.74
CA TYR A 363 -14.89 -14.59 -18.14
C TYR A 363 -14.85 -15.93 -18.88
N ALA A 364 -13.75 -16.69 -18.72
CA ALA A 364 -13.64 -18.02 -19.30
C ALA A 364 -14.73 -18.97 -18.78
N ASP A 365 -15.07 -18.89 -17.49
CA ASP A 365 -16.15 -19.69 -16.92
C ASP A 365 -17.52 -19.34 -17.50
N LEU A 366 -17.86 -18.05 -17.51
CA LEU A 366 -19.14 -17.58 -18.05
C LEU A 366 -19.28 -17.94 -19.53
N GLN A 367 -18.23 -17.83 -20.33
CA GLN A 367 -18.25 -18.24 -21.75
C GLN A 367 -18.57 -19.74 -21.92
N ARG A 368 -17.99 -20.61 -21.08
CA ARG A 368 -18.35 -22.06 -21.08
C ARG A 368 -19.82 -22.27 -20.71
N ARG A 369 -20.32 -21.56 -19.70
CA ARG A 369 -21.72 -21.60 -19.26
C ARG A 369 -22.69 -21.13 -20.35
N LEU A 370 -22.34 -20.06 -21.08
CA LEU A 370 -23.12 -19.54 -22.21
C LEU A 370 -23.20 -20.55 -23.36
N GLN A 371 -22.08 -21.19 -23.72
CA GLN A 371 -22.04 -22.21 -24.77
C GLN A 371 -22.88 -23.44 -24.41
N ALA A 372 -22.79 -23.91 -23.17
CA ALA A 372 -23.56 -25.07 -22.70
C ALA A 372 -25.08 -24.81 -22.73
N GLN A 373 -25.52 -23.63 -22.32
CA GLN A 373 -26.94 -23.27 -22.29
C GLN A 373 -27.50 -22.94 -23.68
N GLY A 374 -26.69 -22.36 -24.57
CA GLY A 374 -27.05 -22.16 -25.98
C GLY A 374 -27.23 -23.49 -26.72
N ALA A 375 -26.35 -24.45 -26.50
CA ALA A 375 -26.46 -25.80 -27.06
C ALA A 375 -27.68 -26.57 -26.55
N SER A 376 -28.17 -26.28 -25.34
CA SER A 376 -29.39 -26.91 -24.79
C SER A 376 -30.70 -26.33 -25.34
N LYS A 377 -30.67 -25.19 -26.04
CA LYS A 377 -31.85 -24.53 -26.63
C LYS A 377 -31.99 -24.72 -28.15
N THR A 378 -31.03 -25.41 -28.78
CA THR A 378 -31.02 -25.75 -30.21
C THR A 378 -31.30 -27.23 -30.38
#